data_AF-A0A8J6C782-F1
#
_entry.id   AF-A0A8J6C782-F1
#
_cell.length_a   1.000
_cell.length_b   1.000
_cell.length_c   1.000
_cell.angle_alpha   90.00
_cell.angle_beta   90.00
_cell.angle_gamma   90.00
#
_symmetry.space_group_name_H-M   'P 1'
#
loop_
_entity.id
_entity.type
_entity.pdbx_description
1 polymer ?
#
loop_
_entity_poly.entity_id
_entity_poly.type
_entity_poly.pdbx_seq_one_letter_code
_entity_poly.pdbx_strand_id
1 'polypeptide(L)'
;MRAGFFENLDISGLIVSYSVFLFVGGAWGAATTGAMHALYGGIACGSVVLFCAFLASFTSDRKCVAAGVHIDLLIASLLSIVFAIQTYRSYMPAKMDRFPLFVIFTLGSVCHVAALIAKKPRGKQKA
;
A
#
# COMPACT_ATOMS: atom_id res chain seq x y z
N MET A 1 21.36 8.63 -18.51
CA MET A 1 21.11 8.37 -17.06
C MET A 1 19.91 9.10 -16.45
N ARG A 2 19.24 10.04 -17.13
CA ARG A 2 18.12 10.82 -16.54
C ARG A 2 16.72 10.17 -16.59
N ALA A 3 16.44 9.24 -17.50
CA ALA A 3 15.09 8.67 -17.66
C ALA A 3 14.65 7.81 -16.46
N GLY A 4 15.54 6.97 -15.91
CA GLY A 4 15.19 6.09 -14.79
C GLY A 4 15.02 6.81 -13.45
N PHE A 5 15.60 8.02 -13.26
CA PHE A 5 15.51 8.75 -12.01
C PHE A 5 14.10 9.32 -11.78
N PHE A 6 13.48 9.90 -12.82
CA PHE A 6 12.11 10.41 -12.73
C PHE A 6 11.07 9.28 -12.62
N GLU A 7 11.30 8.15 -13.28
CA GLU A 7 10.43 6.98 -13.20
C GLU A 7 10.44 6.36 -11.79
N ASN A 8 11.61 6.34 -11.15
CA ASN A 8 11.76 5.90 -9.75
C ASN A 8 11.16 6.90 -8.75
N LEU A 9 11.19 8.20 -9.04
CA LEU A 9 10.57 9.24 -8.20
C LEU A 9 9.03 9.08 -8.18
N ASP A 10 8.46 8.76 -9.33
CA ASP A 10 7.02 8.49 -9.50
C ASP A 10 6.56 7.23 -8.74
N ILE A 11 7.33 6.14 -8.81
CA ILE A 11 7.03 4.90 -8.08
C ILE A 11 7.18 5.13 -6.58
N SER A 12 8.26 5.79 -6.15
CA SER A 12 8.48 6.09 -4.74
C SER A 12 7.39 6.99 -4.16
N GLY A 13 6.95 8.01 -4.91
CA GLY A 13 5.84 8.87 -4.52
C GLY A 13 4.53 8.10 -4.33
N LEU A 14 4.25 7.13 -5.20
CA LEU A 14 3.09 6.24 -5.06
C LEU A 14 3.17 5.41 -3.77
N ILE A 15 4.33 4.79 -3.50
CA ILE A 15 4.56 3.99 -2.28
C ILE A 15 4.45 4.86 -1.01
N VAL A 16 4.99 6.09 -1.03
CA VAL A 16 4.84 7.04 0.09
C VAL A 16 3.37 7.39 0.32
N SER A 17 2.61 7.67 -0.74
CA SER A 17 1.18 8.00 -0.62
C SER A 17 0.39 6.86 0.03
N TYR A 18 0.72 5.61 -0.30
CA TYR A 18 0.11 4.43 0.30
C TYR A 18 0.51 4.24 1.77
N SER A 19 1.78 4.51 2.11
CA SER A 19 2.22 4.52 3.52
C SER A 19 1.43 5.54 4.36
N VAL A 20 1.27 6.77 3.85
CA VAL A 20 0.46 7.82 4.50
C VAL A 20 -1.00 7.37 4.64
N PHE A 21 -1.56 6.75 3.60
CA PHE A 21 -2.90 6.18 3.66
C PHE A 21 -3.05 5.13 4.78
N LEU A 22 -2.06 4.24 4.95
CA LEU A 22 -2.06 3.25 6.03
C LEU A 22 -1.94 3.89 7.43
N PHE A 23 -1.10 4.91 7.59
CA PHE A 23 -0.98 5.62 8.86
C PHE A 23 -2.26 6.37 9.23
N VAL A 24 -2.79 7.17 8.30
CA VAL A 24 -4.00 7.98 8.51
C VAL A 24 -5.21 7.07 8.72
N GLY A 25 -5.38 6.05 7.87
CA GLY A 25 -6.46 5.09 8.02
C GLY A 25 -6.36 4.30 9.33
N GLY A 26 -5.15 3.94 9.77
CA GLY A 26 -4.93 3.22 11.03
C GLY A 26 -5.29 4.07 12.24
N ALA A 27 -4.87 5.34 12.25
CA ALA A 27 -5.23 6.32 13.27
C ALA A 27 -6.74 6.59 13.28
N TRP A 28 -7.35 6.79 12.12
CA TRP A 28 -8.79 7.00 11.98
C TRP A 28 -9.60 5.77 12.42
N GLY A 29 -9.14 4.57 12.07
CA GLY A 29 -9.78 3.32 12.49
C GLY A 29 -9.74 3.13 14.00
N ALA A 30 -8.64 3.45 14.65
CA ALA A 30 -8.56 3.41 16.12
C ALA A 30 -9.45 4.48 16.78
N ALA A 31 -9.50 5.69 16.21
CA ALA A 31 -10.33 6.77 16.73
C ALA A 31 -11.83 6.48 16.62
N THR A 32 -12.28 5.82 15.56
CA THR A 32 -13.71 5.55 15.31
C THR A 32 -14.22 4.25 15.92
N THR A 33 -13.40 3.19 15.92
CA THR A 33 -13.84 1.86 16.35
C THR A 33 -13.34 1.47 17.75
N GLY A 34 -12.45 2.27 18.34
CA GLY A 34 -11.78 1.98 19.61
C GLY A 34 -10.82 0.77 19.56
N ALA A 35 -10.69 0.11 18.40
CA ALA A 35 -9.88 -1.08 18.25
C ALA A 35 -8.45 -0.73 17.80
N MET A 36 -7.48 -0.90 18.70
CA MET A 36 -6.06 -0.60 18.43
C MET A 36 -5.41 -1.47 17.35
N HIS A 37 -6.06 -2.58 16.95
CA HIS A 37 -5.58 -3.46 15.88
C HIS A 37 -5.40 -2.72 14.54
N ALA A 38 -6.28 -1.76 14.24
CA ALA A 38 -6.17 -0.94 13.03
C ALA A 38 -4.95 -0.02 13.09
N LEU A 39 -4.64 0.53 14.27
CA LEU A 39 -3.48 1.38 14.48
C LEU A 39 -2.17 0.59 14.38
N TYR A 40 -2.08 -0.57 15.03
CA TYR A 40 -0.88 -1.42 14.95
C TYR A 40 -0.63 -1.92 13.53
N GLY A 41 -1.68 -2.36 12.83
CA GLY A 41 -1.57 -2.75 11.43
C GLY A 41 -1.15 -1.59 10.53
N GLY A 42 -1.78 -0.43 10.69
CA GLY A 42 -1.47 0.79 9.93
C GLY A 42 -0.04 1.26 10.15
N ILE A 43 0.43 1.31 11.40
CA ILE A 43 1.80 1.74 11.73
C ILE A 43 2.83 0.70 11.26
N ALA A 44 2.62 -0.57 11.55
CA ALA A 44 3.58 -1.62 11.19
C ALA A 44 3.73 -1.74 9.67
N CYS A 45 2.61 -1.88 8.95
CA CYS A 45 2.64 -1.99 7.49
C CYS A 45 3.06 -0.66 6.84
N GLY A 46 2.57 0.47 7.34
CA GLY A 46 2.93 1.80 6.85
C GLY A 46 4.43 2.08 6.95
N SER A 47 5.07 1.66 8.05
CA SER A 47 6.52 1.84 8.25
C SER A 47 7.35 0.96 7.31
N VAL A 48 6.94 -0.28 7.08
CA VAL A 48 7.63 -1.17 6.13
C VAL A 48 7.50 -0.67 4.70
N VAL A 49 6.31 -0.22 4.30
CA VAL A 49 6.05 0.40 3.00
C VAL A 49 6.87 1.68 2.83
N LEU A 50 6.95 2.52 3.86
CA LEU A 50 7.78 3.73 3.84
C LEU A 50 9.26 3.41 3.66
N PHE A 51 9.74 2.36 4.33
CA PHE A 51 11.10 1.87 4.14
C PHE A 51 11.34 1.36 2.71
N CYS A 52 10.36 0.72 2.08
CA CYS A 52 10.44 0.32 0.67
C CYS A 52 10.54 1.55 -0.26
N ALA A 53 9.80 2.62 0.02
CA ALA A 53 9.91 3.88 -0.73
C ALA A 53 11.28 4.54 -0.55
N PHE A 54 11.83 4.50 0.66
CA PHE A 54 13.17 4.98 0.96
C PHE A 54 14.21 4.21 0.13
N LEU A 55 14.14 2.88 0.12
CA LEU A 55 14.99 2.06 -0.73
C LEU A 55 14.86 2.44 -2.21
N ALA A 56 13.63 2.62 -2.71
CA ALA A 56 13.39 2.98 -4.10
C ALA A 56 13.92 4.39 -4.49
N SER A 57 13.97 5.32 -3.53
CA SER A 57 14.41 6.70 -3.77
C SER A 57 15.92 6.91 -3.62
N PHE A 58 16.56 6.22 -2.66
CA PHE A 58 17.93 6.53 -2.23
C PHE A 58 18.97 5.50 -2.67
N THR A 59 18.56 4.38 -3.28
CA THR A 59 19.51 3.40 -3.85
C THR A 59 19.60 3.52 -5.37
N SER A 60 20.82 3.38 -5.89
CA SER A 60 21.08 3.25 -7.33
C SER A 60 21.15 1.78 -7.78
N ASP A 61 21.15 0.83 -6.84
CA ASP A 61 21.11 -0.60 -7.14
C ASP A 61 19.70 -1.02 -7.56
N ARG A 62 19.55 -1.39 -8.83
CA ARG A 62 18.30 -1.88 -9.41
C ARG A 62 17.72 -3.08 -8.66
N LYS A 63 18.57 -3.94 -8.07
CA LYS A 63 18.11 -5.10 -7.30
C LYS A 63 17.42 -4.68 -6.01
N CYS A 64 17.98 -3.67 -5.31
CA CYS A 64 17.38 -3.12 -4.10
C CYS A 64 16.05 -2.41 -4.39
N VAL A 65 15.99 -1.60 -5.46
CA VAL A 65 14.73 -0.95 -5.89
C VAL A 65 13.68 -2.02 -6.22
N ALA A 66 14.04 -3.03 -7.01
CA ALA A 66 13.12 -4.10 -7.37
C ALA A 66 12.62 -4.86 -6.14
N ALA A 67 13.50 -5.19 -5.19
CA ALA A 67 13.11 -5.85 -3.95
C ALA A 67 12.11 -5.02 -3.15
N GLY A 68 12.35 -3.71 -2.98
CA GLY A 68 11.43 -2.81 -2.28
C GLY A 68 10.05 -2.77 -2.91
N VAL A 69 9.97 -2.64 -4.24
CA VAL A 69 8.69 -2.64 -4.98
C VAL A 69 7.95 -3.97 -4.84
N HIS A 70 8.64 -5.11 -4.86
CA HIS A 70 7.98 -6.41 -4.69
C HIS A 70 7.49 -6.64 -3.26
N ILE A 71 8.23 -6.19 -2.26
CA ILE A 71 7.80 -6.25 -0.86
C ILE A 71 6.55 -5.40 -0.66
N ASP A 72 6.53 -4.17 -1.18
CA ASP A 72 5.35 -3.30 -1.14
C ASP A 72 4.15 -3.96 -1.84
N LEU A 73 4.34 -4.49 -3.05
CA LEU A 73 3.28 -5.18 -3.79
C LEU A 73 2.73 -6.39 -3.01
N LEU A 74 3.60 -7.16 -2.36
CA LEU A 74 3.21 -8.29 -1.53
C LEU A 74 2.37 -7.84 -0.33
N ILE A 75 2.82 -6.81 0.39
CA ILE A 75 2.11 -6.25 1.55
C ILE A 75 0.76 -5.70 1.13
N ALA A 76 0.69 -4.89 0.06
CA ALA A 76 -0.55 -4.31 -0.42
C ALA A 76 -1.55 -5.37 -0.90
N SER A 77 -1.07 -6.45 -1.52
CA SER A 77 -1.91 -7.58 -1.94
C SER A 77 -2.46 -8.35 -0.74
N LEU A 78 -1.61 -8.64 0.26
CA LEU A 78 -2.04 -9.31 1.50
C LEU A 78 -3.05 -8.45 2.26
N LEU A 79 -2.78 -7.15 2.41
CA LEU A 79 -3.71 -6.21 3.05
C LEU A 79 -5.04 -6.14 2.30
N SER A 80 -5.04 -6.12 0.96
CA SER A 80 -6.26 -6.14 0.16
C SER A 80 -7.14 -7.35 0.48
N ILE A 81 -6.53 -8.55 0.60
CA ILE A 81 -7.24 -9.78 0.96
C ILE A 81 -7.78 -9.69 2.39
N VAL A 82 -6.95 -9.28 3.34
CA VAL A 82 -7.35 -9.14 4.75
C VAL A 82 -8.50 -8.15 4.88
N PHE A 83 -8.43 -6.98 4.26
CA PHE A 83 -9.48 -5.98 4.30
C PHE A 83 -10.76 -6.45 3.59
N ALA A 84 -10.66 -7.19 2.50
CA ALA A 84 -11.83 -7.79 1.84
C ALA A 84 -12.55 -8.80 2.75
N ILE A 85 -11.80 -9.68 3.43
CA ILE A 85 -12.35 -10.61 4.42
C ILE A 85 -12.99 -9.85 5.57
N GLN A 86 -12.34 -8.80 6.08
CA GLN A 86 -12.85 -8.00 7.18
C GLN A 86 -14.09 -7.19 6.78
N THR A 87 -14.17 -6.73 5.53
CA THR A 87 -15.35 -6.09 4.95
C THR A 87 -16.53 -7.06 4.95
N TYR A 88 -16.34 -8.26 4.41
CA TYR A 88 -17.38 -9.31 4.38
C TYR A 88 -17.85 -9.67 5.81
N ARG A 89 -16.92 -9.83 6.75
CA ARG A 89 -17.24 -10.13 8.15
C ARG A 89 -17.91 -8.98 8.90
N SER A 90 -17.74 -7.75 8.44
CA SER A 90 -18.34 -6.55 9.05
C SER A 90 -19.69 -6.19 8.45
N TYR A 91 -20.13 -6.89 7.40
CA TYR A 91 -21.47 -6.76 6.81
C TYR A 91 -22.59 -7.34 7.69
N MET A 92 -22.30 -7.63 8.96
CA MET A 92 -23.27 -8.04 9.96
C MET A 92 -23.72 -6.83 10.78
N PRO A 93 -25.01 -6.72 11.17
CA PRO A 93 -25.56 -5.56 11.89
C PRO A 93 -24.75 -5.18 13.15
N ALA A 94 -24.19 -6.17 13.83
CA ALA A 94 -23.41 -6.00 15.06
C ALA A 94 -22.00 -5.39 14.86
N LYS A 95 -21.52 -5.22 13.61
CA LYS A 95 -20.15 -4.77 13.28
C LYS A 95 -20.13 -3.71 12.15
N MET A 96 -21.29 -3.13 11.86
CA MET A 96 -21.46 -2.15 10.78
C MET A 96 -20.65 -0.86 10.99
N ASP A 97 -20.29 -0.55 12.23
CA ASP A 97 -19.42 0.57 12.60
C ASP A 97 -18.06 0.53 11.88
N ARG A 98 -17.54 -0.67 11.60
CA ARG A 98 -16.22 -0.88 11.00
C ARG A 98 -16.27 -1.12 9.50
N PHE A 99 -17.47 -1.32 8.95
CA PHE A 99 -17.66 -1.65 7.54
C PHE A 99 -17.12 -0.55 6.60
N PRO A 100 -17.42 0.75 6.79
CA PRO A 100 -16.92 1.81 5.90
C PRO A 100 -15.39 1.89 5.90
N LEU A 101 -14.76 1.67 7.06
CA LEU A 101 -13.32 1.66 7.22
C LEU A 101 -12.69 0.58 6.33
N PHE A 102 -13.14 -0.68 6.47
CA PHE A 102 -12.58 -1.77 5.69
C PHE A 102 -12.84 -1.64 4.19
N VAL A 103 -13.99 -1.08 3.78
CA VAL A 103 -14.27 -0.78 2.36
C VAL A 103 -13.25 0.20 1.80
N ILE A 104 -12.99 1.32 2.50
CA ILE A 104 -12.02 2.33 2.06
C ILE A 104 -10.62 1.71 1.96
N PHE A 105 -10.23 0.91 2.96
CA PHE A 105 -8.95 0.21 2.98
C PHE A 105 -8.79 -0.82 1.85
N THR A 106 -9.83 -1.59 1.55
CA THR A 106 -9.83 -2.52 0.41
C THR A 106 -9.67 -1.75 -0.90
N LEU A 107 -10.48 -0.70 -1.12
CA LEU A 107 -10.42 0.09 -2.34
C LEU A 107 -9.06 0.77 -2.52
N GLY A 108 -8.54 1.41 -1.47
CA GLY A 108 -7.23 2.07 -1.50
C GLY A 108 -6.09 1.09 -1.82
N SER A 109 -6.13 -0.11 -1.24
CA SER A 109 -5.10 -1.14 -1.47
C SER A 109 -5.18 -1.72 -2.90
N VAL A 110 -6.39 -1.96 -3.41
CA VAL A 110 -6.59 -2.41 -4.80
C VAL A 110 -6.14 -1.34 -5.80
N CYS A 111 -6.47 -0.07 -5.55
CA CYS A 111 -6.02 1.06 -6.38
C CYS A 111 -4.50 1.19 -6.40
N HIS A 112 -3.84 1.05 -5.24
CA HIS A 112 -2.38 1.09 -5.15
C HIS A 112 -1.72 -0.03 -5.96
N VAL A 113 -2.18 -1.27 -5.79
CA VAL A 113 -1.70 -2.43 -6.56
C VAL A 113 -1.92 -2.21 -8.06
N ALA A 114 -3.11 -1.75 -8.47
CA ALA A 114 -3.41 -1.47 -9.86
C ALA A 114 -2.49 -0.39 -10.46
N ALA A 115 -2.21 0.68 -9.70
CA ALA A 115 -1.32 1.76 -10.11
C ALA A 115 0.13 1.28 -10.28
N LEU A 116 0.63 0.43 -9.38
CA LEU A 116 1.96 -0.18 -9.50
C LEU A 116 2.06 -1.10 -10.72
N ILE A 117 1.05 -1.93 -10.96
CA ILE A 117 1.00 -2.81 -12.13
C ILE A 117 0.95 -2.00 -13.42
N ALA A 118 0.19 -0.90 -13.45
CA ALA A 118 0.11 0.00 -14.60
C ALA A 118 1.46 0.69 -14.90
N LYS A 119 2.25 0.99 -13.87
CA LYS A 119 3.61 1.54 -13.99
C LYS A 119 4.68 0.49 -14.33
N LYS A 120 4.34 -0.80 -14.45
CA LYS A 120 5.31 -1.81 -14.90
C LYS A 120 5.80 -1.48 -16.32
N PRO A 121 7.11 -1.33 -16.56
CA PRO A 121 7.62 -1.06 -17.89
C PRO A 121 7.28 -2.24 -18.81
N ARG A 122 6.41 -2.00 -19.80
CA ARG A 122 6.14 -2.94 -20.88
C ARG A 122 7.40 -2.95 -21.74
N GLY A 123 8.19 -4.01 -21.64
CA GLY A 123 9.46 -4.14 -22.36
C GLY A 123 9.26 -3.83 -23.84
N LYS A 124 10.19 -3.05 -24.42
CA LYS A 124 10.23 -2.79 -25.86
C LYS A 124 10.15 -4.14 -26.58
N GLN A 125 9.02 -4.37 -27.24
CA GLN A 125 8.87 -5.43 -28.22
C GLN A 125 10.02 -5.22 -29.21
N LYS A 126 10.94 -6.19 -29.29
CA LYS A 126 12.03 -6.16 -30.28
C LYS A 126 11.36 -6.00 -31.65
N ALA A 127 11.60 -4.85 -32.30
CA ALA A 127 11.34 -4.67 -33.71
C ALA A 127 12.32 -5.54 -34.52
#